data_AF-A0A956GYD3-F1
#
_entry.id   AF-A0A956GYD3-F1
#
_cell.length_a   1.000
_cell.length_b   1.000
_cell.length_c   1.000
_cell.angle_alpha   90.00
_cell.angle_beta   90.00
_cell.angle_gamma   90.00
#
_symmetry.space_group_name_H-M   'P 1'
#
loop_
_entity.id
_entity.type
_entity.pdbx_description
1 polymer ?
#
loop_
_entity_poly.entity_id
_entity_poly.type
_entity_poly.pdbx_seq_one_letter_code
_entity_poly.pdbx_strand_id
1 'polypeptide(L)'
;MTRPSGSTPAGGAPVGPASGDLVGSYPAPTVARLRNRLVSSAAPSVDDVLAWTGTEFAPRVLFGAELASVTRRTSLTTSNSPSSPAA
;
A
#
# COMPACT_ATOMS: atom_id res chain seq x y z
N MET A 1 -49.02 27.82 1.67
CA MET A 1 -48.37 26.50 1.85
C MET A 1 -46.93 26.61 1.35
N THR A 2 -45.99 27.02 2.19
CA THR A 2 -44.57 27.14 1.81
C THR A 2 -43.92 25.78 2.04
N ARG A 3 -43.38 25.16 0.98
CA ARG A 3 -42.63 23.90 1.11
C ARG A 3 -41.40 24.18 1.98
N PRO A 4 -41.07 23.34 2.97
CA PRO A 4 -39.85 23.52 3.73
C PRO A 4 -38.67 23.45 2.76
N SER A 5 -37.87 24.52 2.70
CA SER A 5 -36.59 24.50 2.01
C SER A 5 -35.75 23.41 2.67
N GLY A 6 -35.57 22.29 1.98
CA GLY A 6 -34.64 21.26 2.40
C GLY A 6 -33.26 21.88 2.45
N SER A 7 -32.77 22.18 3.65
CA SER A 7 -31.37 22.43 3.88
C SER A 7 -30.66 21.12 3.53
N THR A 8 -30.11 21.02 2.32
CA THR A 8 -29.12 20.00 2.02
C THR A 8 -28.06 20.14 3.11
N PRO A 9 -27.84 19.15 3.99
CA PRO A 9 -26.71 19.23 4.91
C PRO A 9 -25.50 19.31 4.01
N ALA A 10 -24.82 20.46 3.98
CA ALA A 10 -23.47 20.53 3.46
C ALA A 10 -22.68 19.61 4.40
N GLY A 11 -22.49 18.35 4.00
CA GLY A 11 -21.76 17.38 4.79
C GLY A 11 -20.40 17.97 5.10
N GLY A 12 -20.15 18.26 6.38
CA GLY A 12 -18.85 18.74 6.82
C GLY A 12 -17.77 17.74 6.42
N ALA A 13 -16.54 18.22 6.26
CA ALA A 13 -15.40 17.34 6.02
C ALA A 13 -15.39 16.21 7.07
N PRO A 14 -15.05 14.97 6.70
CA PRO A 14 -14.94 13.89 7.66
C PRO A 14 -13.93 14.27 8.75
N VAL A 15 -14.24 13.90 9.99
CA VAL A 15 -13.42 14.17 11.18
C VAL A 15 -13.31 12.92 12.04
N GLY A 16 -12.25 12.85 12.83
CA GLY A 16 -12.03 11.76 13.78
C GLY A 16 -11.14 10.62 13.25
N PRO A 17 -11.03 9.52 14.02
CA PRO A 17 -10.13 8.41 13.70
C PRO A 17 -10.51 7.71 12.38
N ALA A 18 -9.51 7.41 11.57
CA ALA A 18 -9.68 6.55 10.41
C ALA A 18 -9.70 5.06 10.81
N SER A 19 -10.30 4.21 9.98
CA SER A 19 -10.46 2.78 10.25
C SER A 19 -10.15 1.92 9.02
N GLY A 20 -9.98 0.61 9.24
CA GLY A 20 -9.73 -0.37 8.18
C GLY A 20 -8.29 -0.32 7.66
N ASP A 21 -8.15 0.02 6.38
CA ASP A 21 -6.86 0.09 5.68
C ASP A 21 -6.09 1.40 5.96
N LEU A 22 -6.75 2.36 6.62
CA LEU A 22 -6.22 3.67 6.96
C LEU A 22 -5.82 3.78 8.45
N VAL A 23 -4.87 4.65 8.74
CA VAL A 23 -4.46 5.05 10.10
C VAL A 23 -4.43 6.58 10.22
N GLY A 24 -4.39 7.06 11.46
CA GLY A 24 -4.43 8.50 11.76
C GLY A 24 -5.86 9.03 11.86
N SER A 25 -6.05 10.30 11.53
CA SER A 25 -7.35 10.97 11.63
C SER A 25 -7.64 11.80 10.38
N TYR A 26 -8.92 11.91 10.05
CA TYR A 26 -9.37 12.82 9.00
C TYR A 26 -9.09 14.28 9.38
N PRO A 27 -8.76 15.15 8.42
CA PRO A 27 -8.93 14.97 6.97
C PRO A 27 -7.75 14.30 6.24
N ALA A 28 -6.63 14.02 6.92
CA ALA A 28 -5.40 13.53 6.29
C ALA A 28 -4.93 12.17 6.85
N PRO A 29 -5.71 11.09 6.68
CA PRO A 29 -5.25 9.76 7.08
C PRO A 29 -4.16 9.24 6.15
N THR A 30 -3.43 8.23 6.60
CA THR A 30 -2.42 7.52 5.80
C THR A 30 -2.87 6.10 5.51
N VAL A 31 -2.53 5.59 4.32
CA VAL A 31 -2.70 4.18 3.97
C VAL A 31 -1.62 3.36 4.66
N ALA A 32 -2.00 2.55 5.64
CA ALA A 32 -1.06 1.65 6.33
C ALA A 32 -1.26 0.19 5.93
N ARG A 33 -2.40 -0.14 5.31
CA ARG A 33 -2.72 -1.50 4.87
C ARG A 33 -3.42 -1.48 3.53
N LEU A 34 -3.37 -2.62 2.84
CA LEU A 34 -4.18 -2.92 1.66
C LEU A 34 -4.85 -4.28 1.89
N ARG A 35 -6.18 -4.30 2.02
CA ARG A 35 -6.93 -5.54 2.33
C ARG A 35 -6.43 -6.21 3.61
N ASN A 36 -6.25 -5.42 4.68
CA ASN A 36 -5.72 -5.88 5.96
C ASN A 36 -4.26 -6.39 5.92
N ARG A 37 -3.54 -6.24 4.80
CA ARG A 37 -2.11 -6.56 4.69
C ARG A 37 -1.28 -5.29 4.86
N LEU A 38 -0.19 -5.34 5.62
CA LEU A 38 0.65 -4.16 5.91
C LEU A 38 1.23 -3.55 4.63
N VAL A 39 1.38 -2.22 4.62
CA VAL A 39 2.18 -1.46 3.66
C VAL A 39 3.39 -0.91 4.40
N SER A 40 4.57 -1.11 3.85
CA SER A 40 5.83 -0.63 4.44
C SER A 40 5.84 0.90 4.53
N SER A 41 6.46 1.44 5.59
CA SER A 41 6.65 2.90 5.74
C SER A 41 7.90 3.43 5.01
N ALA A 42 8.69 2.55 4.39
CA ALA A 42 9.82 2.94 3.57
C ALA A 42 9.37 3.74 2.34
N ALA A 43 10.01 4.88 2.08
CA ALA A 43 9.71 5.71 0.93
C ALA A 43 10.10 4.98 -0.38
N PRO A 44 9.18 4.82 -1.35
CA PRO A 44 9.54 4.30 -2.67
C PRO A 44 10.53 5.21 -3.39
N SER A 45 11.47 4.62 -4.11
CA SER A 45 12.31 5.32 -5.08
C SER A 45 11.64 5.35 -6.46
N VAL A 46 12.21 6.11 -7.38
CA VAL A 46 11.79 6.09 -8.80
C VAL A 46 11.90 4.65 -9.32
N ASP A 47 10.90 4.22 -10.09
CA ASP A 47 10.76 2.88 -10.67
C ASP A 47 10.54 1.71 -9.70
N ASP A 48 10.41 1.97 -8.39
CA ASP A 48 9.96 0.94 -7.46
C ASP A 48 8.49 0.58 -7.69
N VAL A 49 8.19 -0.71 -7.51
CA VAL A 49 6.80 -1.19 -7.37
C VAL A 49 6.57 -1.69 -5.95
N LEU A 50 5.33 -1.60 -5.47
CA LEU A 50 4.94 -2.27 -4.24
C LEU A 50 4.73 -3.77 -4.51
N ALA A 51 5.61 -4.59 -3.96
CA ALA A 51 5.55 -6.05 -4.08
C ALA A 51 5.16 -6.69 -2.75
N TRP A 52 4.29 -7.71 -2.80
CA TRP A 52 3.97 -8.51 -1.62
C TRP A 52 5.15 -9.41 -1.24
N THR A 53 5.69 -9.21 -0.03
CA THR A 53 6.86 -9.96 0.50
C THR A 53 6.49 -11.24 1.25
N GLY A 54 5.20 -11.50 1.46
CA GLY A 54 4.72 -12.54 2.37
C GLY A 54 4.25 -11.99 3.73
N THR A 55 4.67 -10.79 4.11
CA THR A 55 4.32 -10.13 5.38
C THR A 55 3.79 -8.71 5.20
N GLU A 56 4.35 -7.97 4.24
CA GLU A 56 3.92 -6.62 3.86
C GLU A 56 4.08 -6.33 2.36
N PHE A 57 3.37 -5.33 1.86
CA PHE A 57 3.67 -4.67 0.59
C PHE A 57 4.83 -3.69 0.80
N ALA A 58 5.99 -3.97 0.21
CA ALA A 58 7.18 -3.13 0.32
C ALA A 58 7.64 -2.63 -1.05
N PRO A 59 8.23 -1.42 -1.14
CA PRO A 59 8.86 -0.95 -2.38
C PRO A 59 9.99 -1.87 -2.79
N ARG A 60 10.05 -2.20 -4.08
CA ARG A 60 11.10 -3.03 -4.65
C ARG A 60 11.35 -2.67 -6.11
N VAL A 61 12.62 -2.54 -6.46
CA VAL A 61 13.07 -2.48 -7.84
C VAL A 61 12.85 -3.83 -8.52
N LEU A 62 12.19 -3.82 -9.68
CA LEU A 62 12.09 -4.99 -10.54
C LEU A 62 13.16 -4.92 -11.63
N PHE A 63 13.91 -5.99 -11.83
CA PHE A 63 14.83 -6.11 -12.97
C PHE A 63 14.18 -6.92 -14.11
N GLY A 64 14.74 -6.85 -15.31
CA GLY A 64 14.14 -7.45 -16.52
C GLY A 64 13.79 -8.95 -16.42
N ALA A 65 14.58 -9.75 -15.69
CA ALA A 65 14.27 -11.15 -15.43
C ALA A 65 13.10 -11.35 -14.44
N GLU A 66 12.90 -10.38 -13.55
CA GLU A 66 11.83 -10.41 -12.56
C GLU A 66 10.47 -10.05 -13.16
N LEU A 67 10.42 -9.09 -14.10
CA LEU A 67 9.20 -8.81 -14.87
C LEU A 67 8.70 -10.04 -15.64
N ALA A 68 9.63 -10.83 -16.18
CA ALA A 68 9.29 -12.11 -16.81
C ALA A 68 8.71 -13.12 -15.80
N SER A 69 9.16 -13.11 -14.54
CA SER A 69 8.61 -13.95 -13.45
C SER A 69 7.25 -13.44 -12.96
N VAL A 70 7.03 -12.12 -12.93
CA VAL A 70 5.73 -11.50 -12.64
C VAL A 70 4.67 -11.95 -13.65
N THR A 71 5.04 -12.05 -14.94
CA THR A 71 4.19 -12.60 -16.03
C THR A 71 4.10 -14.13 -16.00
N ARG A 72 5.15 -14.85 -15.58
CA ARG A 72 5.22 -16.33 -15.57
C ARG A 72 5.14 -16.94 -14.17
N ARG A 73 4.24 -16.44 -13.32
CA ARG A 73 4.09 -16.95 -11.95
C ARG A 73 3.47 -18.35 -11.91
N THR A 74 4.28 -19.34 -12.28
CA THR A 74 4.14 -20.76 -11.93
C THR A 74 5.37 -21.28 -11.19
N SER A 75 6.47 -20.52 -11.11
CA SER A 75 7.55 -20.78 -10.14
C SER A 75 8.35 -19.51 -9.86
N LEU A 76 8.28 -19.03 -8.62
CA LEU A 76 9.14 -17.97 -8.09
C LEU A 76 10.17 -18.63 -7.17
N THR A 77 11.35 -18.95 -7.70
CA THR A 77 12.50 -19.34 -6.88
C THR A 77 13.20 -18.06 -6.43
N THR A 78 13.01 -17.67 -5.17
CA THR A 78 13.72 -16.53 -4.56
C THR A 78 15.18 -16.92 -4.34
N SER A 79 16.08 -16.63 -5.28
CA SER A 79 17.52 -16.76 -5.05
C SER A 79 18.04 -15.54 -4.30
N ASN A 80 17.88 -15.52 -2.97
CA ASN A 80 18.66 -14.63 -2.13
C ASN A 80 19.69 -15.49 -1.38
N SER A 81 20.83 -15.78 -2.02
CA SER A 81 21.97 -16.39 -1.33
C SER A 81 22.72 -15.28 -0.59
N PRO A 82 22.77 -15.27 0.76
CA PRO A 82 23.66 -14.35 1.47
C PRO A 82 25.11 -14.71 1.12
N SER A 83 25.89 -13.73 0.67
CA SER A 83 27.33 -13.89 0.47
C SER A 83 27.99 -14.21 1.81
N SER A 84 28.59 -15.40 1.93
CA SER A 84 29.47 -15.74 3.06
C SER A 84 30.64 -14.75 3.10
N PRO A 85 31.00 -14.14 4.25
CA PRO A 85 32.25 -13.41 4.35
C PRO A 85 33.43 -14.38 4.19
N ALA A 86 34.41 -13.95 3.41
CA ALA A 86 35.66 -14.65 3.18
C ALA A 86 36.63 -14.50 4.37
N ALA A 87 37.50 -15.51 4.51
CA ALA A 87 38.64 -15.69 5.42
C ALA A 87 38.34 -16.39 6.77
#